data_AF-A0A8T5MYX3-F1
#
_entry.id   AF-A0A8T5MYX3-F1
#
_cell.length_a   1.000
_cell.length_b   1.000
_cell.length_c   1.000
_cell.angle_alpha   90.00
_cell.angle_beta   90.00
_cell.angle_gamma   90.00
#
_symmetry.space_group_name_H-M   'P 1'
#
loop_
_entity.id
_entity.type
_entity.pdbx_description
1 polymer ?
#
loop_
_entity_poly.entity_id
_entity_poly.type
_entity_poly.pdbx_seq_one_letter_code
_entity_poly.pdbx_strand_id
1 'polypeptide(L)'
;TINDVEVDGFAEIIRRLKPSIVYVDSADVDEERFKNDILRKLDFEVEIISKHKADDIYPVVSGASIIAKTTRDYEIEKIKEEIGVDFGSGYPSDVRTMAFLEQWVKEKGGFPPYTRKSWKTVRRMKNEKLF
;
A
#
# COMPACT_ATOMS: atom_id res chain seq x y z
N THR A 1 -3.44 -7.94 9.30
CA THR A 1 -2.92 -8.33 7.98
C THR A 1 -2.74 -7.07 7.15
N ILE A 2 -2.29 -7.14 5.89
CA ILE A 2 -2.30 -5.94 5.03
C ILE A 2 -3.74 -5.55 4.67
N ASN A 3 -4.59 -6.54 4.40
CA ASN A 3 -6.03 -6.35 4.15
C ASN A 3 -6.71 -5.60 5.30
N ASP A 4 -6.40 -5.90 6.56
CA ASP A 4 -7.00 -5.19 7.70
C ASP A 4 -6.63 -3.70 7.70
N VAL A 5 -5.38 -3.37 7.33
CA VAL A 5 -4.93 -1.97 7.21
C VAL A 5 -5.62 -1.28 6.05
N GLU A 6 -5.85 -1.99 4.94
CA GLU A 6 -6.60 -1.46 3.80
C GLU A 6 -8.06 -1.20 4.19
N VAL A 7 -8.74 -2.15 4.83
CA VAL A 7 -10.11 -1.97 5.35
C VAL A 7 -10.19 -0.73 6.23
N ASP A 8 -9.25 -0.55 7.17
CA ASP A 8 -9.23 0.63 8.05
C ASP A 8 -9.04 1.94 7.25
N GLY A 9 -8.16 1.95 6.26
CA GLY A 9 -7.92 3.12 5.40
C GLY A 9 -9.12 3.48 4.52
N PHE A 10 -9.77 2.49 3.89
CA PHE A 10 -11.00 2.71 3.14
C PHE A 10 -12.12 3.24 4.05
N ALA A 11 -12.31 2.63 5.22
CA ALA A 11 -13.33 3.06 6.18
C ALA A 11 -13.09 4.49 6.68
N GLU A 12 -11.83 4.90 6.90
CA GLU A 12 -11.49 6.27 7.29
C GLU A 12 -11.92 7.29 6.23
N ILE A 13 -11.59 7.06 4.96
CA ILE A 13 -11.94 7.95 3.85
C ILE A 13 -13.46 8.04 3.70
N ILE A 14 -14.16 6.90 3.73
CA ILE A 14 -15.62 6.84 3.62
C ILE A 14 -16.27 7.59 4.77
N ARG A 15 -15.80 7.41 6.01
CA ARG A 15 -16.31 8.12 7.19
C ARG A 15 -16.14 9.63 7.10
N ARG A 16 -15.03 10.09 6.51
CA ARG A 16 -14.75 11.51 6.32
C ARG A 16 -15.64 12.14 5.25
N LEU A 17 -15.87 11.44 4.14
CA LEU A 17 -16.59 11.98 2.98
C LEU A 17 -18.12 11.79 3.08
N LYS A 18 -18.58 10.79 3.85
CA LYS A 18 -20.00 10.43 4.04
C LYS A 18 -20.81 10.35 2.73
N PRO A 19 -20.35 9.61 1.72
CA PRO A 19 -21.08 9.42 0.47
C PRO A 19 -22.29 8.49 0.67
N SER A 20 -23.28 8.59 -0.23
CA SER A 20 -24.42 7.65 -0.26
C SER A 20 -24.06 6.31 -0.91
N ILE A 21 -23.18 6.33 -1.91
CA ILE A 21 -22.70 5.15 -2.65
C ILE A 21 -21.18 5.23 -2.79
N VAL A 22 -20.49 4.12 -2.57
CA VAL A 22 -19.04 3.97 -2.74
C VAL A 22 -18.73 2.80 -3.64
N TYR A 23 -17.84 3.03 -4.60
CA TYR A 23 -17.23 1.98 -5.40
C TYR A 23 -15.81 1.74 -4.86
N VAL A 24 -15.48 0.49 -4.53
CA VAL A 24 -14.16 0.13 -4.00
C VAL A 24 -13.53 -0.97 -4.85
N ASP A 25 -12.22 -0.87 -5.03
CA ASP A 25 -11.42 -1.97 -5.58
C ASP A 25 -11.13 -2.97 -4.45
N SER A 26 -11.54 -4.22 -4.65
CA SER A 26 -11.44 -5.25 -3.61
C SER A 26 -9.98 -5.69 -3.44
N ALA A 27 -9.39 -5.37 -2.29
CA ALA A 27 -8.07 -5.88 -1.94
C ALA A 27 -8.11 -7.32 -1.38
N ASP A 28 -9.29 -7.79 -1.01
CA ASP A 28 -9.52 -9.17 -0.59
C ASP A 28 -9.92 -10.04 -1.80
N VAL A 29 -9.52 -11.31 -1.80
CA VAL A 29 -9.95 -12.34 -2.76
C VAL A 29 -11.47 -12.48 -2.85
N ASP A 30 -12.20 -12.14 -1.79
CA ASP A 30 -13.65 -12.15 -1.70
C ASP A 30 -14.20 -10.72 -1.62
N GLU A 31 -14.84 -10.27 -2.70
CA GLU A 31 -15.42 -8.93 -2.85
C GLU A 31 -16.46 -8.61 -1.76
N GLU A 32 -17.30 -9.60 -1.43
CA GLU A 32 -18.36 -9.45 -0.43
C GLU A 32 -17.78 -9.41 0.97
N ARG A 33 -16.74 -10.19 1.26
CA ARG A 33 -16.03 -10.07 2.55
C ARG A 33 -15.44 -8.68 2.72
N PHE A 34 -14.74 -8.16 1.70
CA PHE A 34 -14.12 -6.83 1.77
C PHE A 34 -15.15 -5.73 2.04
N LYS A 35 -16.27 -5.76 1.31
CA LYS A 35 -17.42 -4.87 1.52
C LYS A 35 -17.91 -4.94 2.98
N ASN A 36 -18.18 -6.14 3.47
CA ASN A 36 -18.73 -6.35 4.81
C ASN A 36 -17.75 -5.91 5.91
N ASP A 37 -16.45 -6.15 5.72
CA ASP A 37 -15.43 -5.73 6.68
C ASP A 37 -15.32 -4.21 6.76
N ILE A 38 -15.44 -3.48 5.63
CA ILE A 38 -15.54 -2.01 5.63
C ILE A 38 -16.82 -1.56 6.32
N LEU A 39 -17.98 -2.13 5.98
CA LEU A 39 -19.27 -1.75 6.57
C LEU A 39 -19.28 -1.87 8.09
N ARG A 40 -18.65 -2.91 8.65
CA ARG A 40 -18.52 -3.10 10.11
C ARG A 40 -17.75 -1.98 10.82
N LYS A 41 -16.99 -1.16 10.08
CA LYS A 41 -16.20 -0.03 10.62
C LYS A 41 -16.93 1.30 10.51
N LEU A 42 -18.11 1.34 9.90
CA LEU A 42 -18.89 2.55 9.66
C LEU A 42 -20.12 2.58 10.57
N ASP A 43 -20.50 3.79 10.97
CA ASP A 43 -21.60 4.08 11.90
C ASP A 43 -22.78 4.78 11.21
N PHE A 44 -22.82 4.75 9.88
CA PHE A 44 -23.88 5.34 9.06
C PHE A 44 -24.20 4.46 7.86
N GLU A 45 -25.39 4.66 7.29
CA GLU A 45 -25.84 3.93 6.11
C GLU A 45 -25.11 4.41 4.85
N VAL A 46 -24.51 3.46 4.13
CA VAL A 46 -23.83 3.68 2.85
C VAL A 46 -23.93 2.43 2.00
N GLU A 47 -24.21 2.59 0.71
CA GLU A 47 -24.13 1.49 -0.24
C GLU A 47 -22.67 1.30 -0.69
N ILE A 48 -22.11 0.11 -0.51
CA ILE A 48 -20.77 -0.23 -0.98
C ILE A 48 -20.86 -1.26 -2.10
N ILE A 49 -20.30 -0.91 -3.26
CA ILE A 49 -20.11 -1.76 -4.43
C ILE A 49 -18.63 -2.13 -4.48
N SER A 50 -18.32 -3.36 -4.10
CA SER A 50 -16.96 -3.91 -4.09
C SER A 50 -16.77 -4.79 -5.32
N LYS A 51 -15.72 -4.52 -6.10
CA LYS A 51 -15.36 -5.32 -7.28
C LYS A 51 -13.85 -5.47 -7.40
N HIS A 52 -13.41 -6.62 -7.88
CA HIS A 52 -12.05 -6.81 -8.36
C HIS A 52 -11.79 -5.97 -9.60
N LYS A 53 -10.64 -5.29 -9.65
CA LYS A 53 -10.25 -4.41 -10.77
C LYS A 53 -11.28 -3.32 -11.00
N ALA A 54 -11.83 -2.79 -9.91
CA ALA A 54 -12.84 -1.75 -10.00
C ALA A 54 -12.31 -0.49 -10.70
N ASP A 55 -11.00 -0.25 -10.71
CA ASP A 55 -10.36 0.84 -11.43
C ASP A 55 -10.40 0.69 -12.96
N ASP A 56 -10.52 -0.52 -13.50
CA ASP A 56 -10.75 -0.76 -14.93
C ASP A 56 -12.23 -0.63 -15.32
N ILE A 57 -13.14 -0.74 -14.34
CA ILE A 57 -14.59 -0.82 -14.57
C ILE A 57 -15.28 0.52 -14.33
N TYR A 58 -14.91 1.23 -13.26
CA TYR A 58 -15.59 2.42 -12.78
C TYR A 58 -14.68 3.66 -12.85
N PRO A 59 -15.01 4.68 -13.66
CA PRO A 59 -14.20 5.90 -13.79
C PRO A 59 -13.88 6.61 -12.46
N VAL A 60 -14.79 6.54 -11.48
CA VAL A 60 -14.57 7.11 -10.15
C VAL A 60 -13.46 6.40 -9.39
N VAL A 61 -13.34 5.08 -9.55
CA VAL A 61 -12.27 4.28 -8.95
C VAL A 61 -10.96 4.46 -9.74
N SER A 62 -11.03 4.60 -11.06
CA SER A 62 -9.87 4.99 -11.88
C SER A 62 -9.29 6.33 -11.43
N GLY A 63 -10.15 7.32 -11.16
CA GLY A 63 -9.75 8.62 -10.62
C GLY A 63 -9.06 8.51 -9.26
N ALA A 64 -9.61 7.70 -8.34
CA ALA A 64 -8.97 7.42 -7.05
C ALA A 64 -7.61 6.72 -7.21
N SER A 65 -7.50 5.77 -8.15
CA SER A 65 -6.26 5.06 -8.49
C SER A 65 -5.16 6.02 -8.98
N ILE A 66 -5.52 7.01 -9.82
CA ILE A 66 -4.59 8.06 -10.26
C ILE A 66 -4.09 8.88 -9.07
N ILE A 67 -5.00 9.38 -8.22
CA ILE A 67 -4.62 10.18 -7.05
C ILE A 67 -3.68 9.39 -6.14
N ALA A 68 -4.01 8.13 -5.86
CA ALA A 68 -3.21 7.28 -5.00
C ALA A 68 -1.80 7.01 -5.58
N LYS A 69 -1.72 6.64 -6.86
CA LYS A 69 -0.45 6.34 -7.54
C LYS A 69 0.44 7.57 -7.66
N THR A 70 -0.11 8.70 -8.09
CA THR A 70 0.66 9.96 -8.20
C THR A 70 1.15 10.43 -6.83
N THR A 71 0.32 10.34 -5.79
CA THR A 71 0.74 10.68 -4.42
C THR A 71 1.85 9.76 -3.93
N ARG A 72 1.72 8.45 -4.14
CA ARG A 72 2.76 7.47 -3.78
C ARG A 72 4.08 7.79 -4.48
N ASP A 73 4.05 8.02 -5.78
CA ASP A 73 5.26 8.23 -6.57
C ASP A 73 5.95 9.54 -6.13
N TYR A 74 5.18 10.58 -5.85
CA TYR A 74 5.70 11.83 -5.28
C TYR A 74 6.37 11.63 -3.91
N GLU A 75 5.75 10.88 -3.00
CA GLU A 75 6.36 10.59 -1.69
C GLU A 75 7.60 9.69 -1.82
N ILE A 76 7.65 8.78 -2.80
CA ILE A 76 8.85 7.97 -3.06
C ILE A 76 10.01 8.86 -3.53
N GLU A 77 9.77 9.83 -4.41
CA GLU A 77 10.82 10.76 -4.84
C GLU A 77 11.36 11.60 -3.68
N LYS A 78 10.49 12.08 -2.77
CA LYS A 78 10.96 12.74 -1.53
C LYS A 78 11.85 11.83 -0.69
N ILE A 79 11.47 10.56 -0.51
CA ILE A 79 12.28 9.61 0.25
C ILE A 79 13.63 9.39 -0.43
N LYS A 80 13.69 9.35 -1.78
CA LYS A 80 14.96 9.26 -2.51
C LYS A 80 15.84 10.49 -2.28
N GLU A 81 15.26 11.68 -2.29
CA GLU A 81 15.96 12.93 -1.98
C GLU A 81 16.50 12.94 -0.54
N GLU A 82 15.69 12.52 0.44
CA GLU A 82 16.10 12.46 1.85
C GLU A 82 17.20 11.43 2.12
N ILE A 83 17.13 10.26 1.47
CA ILE A 83 18.18 9.23 1.58
C ILE A 83 19.42 9.62 0.75
N GLY A 84 19.23 10.42 -0.30
CA GLY A 84 20.28 10.86 -1.21
C GLY A 84 20.65 9.83 -2.29
N VAL A 85 19.75 8.89 -2.61
CA VAL A 85 19.98 7.86 -3.65
C VAL A 85 18.67 7.38 -4.28
N ASP A 86 18.69 7.14 -5.58
CA ASP A 86 17.60 6.44 -6.27
C ASP A 86 17.66 4.93 -5.98
N PHE A 87 16.86 4.48 -5.02
CA PHE A 87 16.71 3.07 -4.68
C PHE A 87 15.74 2.31 -5.60
N GLY A 88 15.32 2.90 -6.73
CA GLY A 88 14.34 2.30 -7.63
C GLY A 88 12.91 2.44 -7.13
N SER A 89 12.07 1.44 -7.41
CA SER A 89 10.62 1.51 -7.14
C SER A 89 10.19 1.21 -5.71
N GLY A 90 11.07 0.65 -4.88
CA GLY A 90 10.73 0.18 -3.54
C GLY A 90 10.08 -1.21 -3.50
N TYR A 91 9.85 -1.85 -4.66
CA TYR A 91 9.33 -3.21 -4.74
C TYR A 91 10.46 -4.26 -4.71
N PRO A 92 10.26 -5.43 -4.06
CA PRO A 92 11.23 -6.52 -4.10
C PRO A 92 11.53 -7.09 -5.50
N SER A 93 10.66 -6.84 -6.47
CA SER A 93 10.86 -7.25 -7.87
C SER A 93 11.77 -6.31 -8.65
N ASP A 94 12.07 -5.12 -8.13
CA ASP A 94 13.01 -4.19 -8.74
C ASP A 94 14.44 -4.51 -8.28
N VAL A 95 15.28 -4.88 -9.24
CA VAL A 95 16.68 -5.22 -9.01
C VAL A 95 17.46 -4.08 -8.35
N ARG A 96 17.12 -2.82 -8.64
CA ARG A 96 17.76 -1.65 -8.02
C ARG A 96 17.41 -1.53 -6.55
N THR A 97 16.15 -1.81 -6.19
CA THR A 97 15.69 -1.80 -4.80
C THR A 97 16.36 -2.89 -3.98
N MET A 98 16.49 -4.09 -4.54
CA MET A 98 17.17 -5.19 -3.85
C MET A 98 18.67 -4.91 -3.66
N ALA A 99 19.36 -4.44 -4.70
CA ALA A 99 20.77 -4.07 -4.61
C ALA A 99 21.01 -2.94 -3.59
N PHE A 100 20.16 -1.92 -3.58
CA PHE A 100 20.22 -0.82 -2.60
C PHE A 100 20.06 -1.34 -1.16
N LEU A 101 19.05 -2.19 -0.90
CA LEU A 101 18.82 -2.74 0.44
C LEU A 101 20.00 -3.60 0.92
N GLU A 102 20.56 -4.44 0.05
CA GLU A 102 21.72 -5.28 0.37
C GLU A 102 22.96 -4.45 0.67
N GLN A 103 23.27 -3.45 -0.16
CA GLN A 103 24.40 -2.56 0.03
C GLN A 103 24.25 -1.75 1.32
N TRP A 104 23.08 -1.16 1.56
CA TRP A 104 22.83 -0.38 2.76
C TRP A 104 23.01 -1.22 4.03
N VAL A 105 22.47 -2.44 4.03
CA VAL A 105 22.63 -3.38 5.16
C VAL A 105 24.10 -3.67 5.42
N LYS A 106 24.87 -3.97 4.37
CA LYS A 106 26.31 -4.27 4.47
C LYS A 106 27.13 -3.08 4.99
N GLU A 107 26.79 -1.86 4.57
CA GLU A 107 27.55 -0.65 4.93
C GLU A 107 27.15 -0.05 6.28
N LYS A 108 25.85 -0.12 6.63
CA LYS A 108 25.28 0.58 7.79
C LYS A 108 24.91 -0.36 8.93
N GLY A 109 24.96 -1.68 8.73
CA GLY A 109 24.62 -2.67 9.76
C GLY A 109 23.13 -2.66 10.15
N GLY A 110 22.25 -2.10 9.32
CA GLY A 110 20.80 -2.06 9.53
C GLY A 110 20.05 -1.77 8.24
N PHE A 111 18.71 -1.74 8.28
CA PHE A 111 17.90 -1.35 7.11
C PHE A 111 17.75 0.18 7.01
N PRO A 112 17.61 0.73 5.80
CA PRO A 112 17.36 2.16 5.64
C PRO A 112 16.04 2.58 6.32
N PRO A 113 15.91 3.88 6.66
CA PRO A 113 14.62 4.46 7.03
C PRO A 113 13.51 4.09 6.02
N TYR A 114 12.25 4.15 6.45
CA TYR A 114 11.08 3.82 5.63
C TYR A 114 10.93 2.34 5.21
N THR A 115 11.91 1.49 5.52
CA THR A 115 11.83 0.05 5.24
C THR A 115 10.76 -0.64 6.10
N ARG A 116 9.84 -1.36 5.45
CA ARG A 116 8.83 -2.21 6.11
C ARG A 116 9.49 -3.46 6.71
N LYS A 117 9.89 -3.40 7.98
CA LYS A 117 10.63 -4.48 8.68
C LYS A 117 9.88 -5.81 8.79
N SER A 118 8.55 -5.80 8.66
CA SER A 118 7.69 -6.99 8.67
C SER A 118 7.64 -7.71 7.32
N TRP A 119 8.12 -7.10 6.23
CA TRP A 119 8.05 -7.67 4.90
C TRP A 119 8.88 -8.95 4.79
N LYS A 120 8.37 -9.94 4.05
CA LYS A 120 9.01 -11.26 3.92
C LYS A 120 10.46 -11.15 3.40
N THR A 121 10.69 -10.30 2.41
CA THR A 121 12.03 -10.02 1.86
C THR A 121 13.00 -9.52 2.94
N VAL A 122 12.59 -8.53 3.72
CA VAL A 122 13.41 -7.96 4.80
C VAL A 122 13.66 -8.98 5.91
N ARG A 123 12.65 -9.78 6.28
CA ARG A 123 12.81 -10.89 7.25
C ARG A 123 13.78 -11.95 6.75
N ARG A 124 13.72 -12.31 5.46
CA ARG A 124 14.63 -13.27 4.84
C ARG A 124 16.07 -12.76 4.88
N MET A 125 16.32 -11.52 4.48
CA MET A 125 17.66 -10.91 4.52
C MET A 125 18.25 -10.86 5.94
N LYS A 126 17.41 -10.64 6.97
CA LYS A 126 17.83 -10.75 8.37
C LYS A 126 18.24 -12.16 8.76
N ASN A 127 17.46 -13.16 8.35
CA ASN A 127 17.70 -14.56 8.71
C ASN A 127 18.89 -15.19 7.98
N GLU A 128 19.17 -14.73 6.76
CA GLU A 128 20.30 -15.19 5.95
C GLU A 128 21.66 -14.64 6.42
N LYS A 129 21.71 -13.93 7.55
CA LYS A 129 22.94 -13.36 8.12
C LYS A 129 23.74 -12.53 7.11
N LEU A 130 23.07 -11.57 6.46
CA LEU A 130 23.75 -10.36 5.98
C LEU A 130 24.23 -9.45 7.16
N PHE A 131 24.22 -10.00 8.38
CA PHE A 131 24.73 -9.46 9.64
C PHE A 131 25.53 -10.56 10.35
#